data_AF-A0A3M1ERK6-F1
#
_entry.id   AF-A0A3M1ERK6-F1
#
_cell.length_a   1.000
_cell.length_b   1.000
_cell.length_c   1.000
_cell.angle_alpha   90.00
_cell.angle_beta   90.00
_cell.angle_gamma   90.00
#
_symmetry.space_group_name_H-M   'P 1'
#
loop_
_entity.id
_entity.type
_entity.pdbx_description
1 polymer ?
#
loop_
_entity_poly.entity_id
_entity_poly.type
_entity_poly.pdbx_seq_one_letter_code
_entity_poly.pdbx_strand_id
1 'polypeptide(L)'
;MTSSALHERSFLEDAAQSAVAGAVAGLLGGLFFGEALAYQGQLPLVAGLLRTANPWVGFTVHMLIAALVGAIFGVFVARYKLSCGAGLVWGTAYGLMWWFFGWLTLLPLALGQPMWWSVSAARQGFPDLIGHLVYGGVLGAALTMLRPALAGTLVMPTRERLVGPAIKGALAGLVGGAVFGAGMNSLDMTSVIARLVGAESAATGMLAHLGFGVIIGAGYGMLFGRSEESAGRALGRGVGYGFIWWVVGPLTIMPLALHQGLPWSLAAARSAFALLVGHILYGGFTALAYHVLDNLLRALFSDDVGLPFSEEGIGTQGLSAIARGVLGSVAGGLAFTAVMLHVGMLPRVAELAGATSPAAGFLVHMTISSLIGATYGLLFRRESYSFGAAAGWGVVYGLFWWALGGLTLFPVFLGGKPQWELAQAGQTFPSLMGHVGYGVATAVVYYALAERHSRWWAGDQEQTPAERDIWRGKQAASPGPALWTMSLVMVITLVVLFS
;
A
#
# COMPACT_ATOMS: atom_id res chain seq x y z
N MET A 1 -3.59 39.23 -25.54
CA MET A 1 -3.74 38.37 -24.34
C MET A 1 -2.41 37.67 -24.09
N THR A 2 -1.84 37.82 -22.90
CA THR A 2 -0.54 37.23 -22.54
C THR A 2 -0.67 35.72 -22.32
N SER A 3 0.39 34.95 -22.63
CA SER A 3 0.46 33.48 -22.44
C SER A 3 0.01 33.01 -21.04
N SER A 4 0.28 33.83 -20.01
CA SER A 4 -0.14 33.61 -18.62
C SER A 4 -1.67 33.51 -18.45
N ALA A 5 -2.43 34.39 -19.11
CA ALA A 5 -3.89 34.44 -18.99
C ALA A 5 -4.59 33.26 -19.70
N LEU A 6 -3.97 32.71 -20.74
CA LEU A 6 -4.45 31.50 -21.42
C LEU A 6 -4.18 30.24 -20.58
N HIS A 7 -3.01 30.16 -19.93
CA HIS A 7 -2.67 29.05 -19.04
C HIS A 7 -3.58 29.01 -17.81
N GLU A 8 -3.88 30.16 -17.22
CA GLU A 8 -4.76 30.29 -16.06
C GLU A 8 -6.21 29.89 -16.38
N ARG A 9 -6.76 30.32 -17.52
CA ARG A 9 -8.10 29.89 -17.97
C ARG A 9 -8.19 28.39 -18.19
N SER A 10 -7.16 27.79 -18.83
CA SER A 10 -7.15 26.33 -19.06
C SER A 10 -7.12 25.53 -17.76
N PHE A 11 -6.41 26.02 -16.73
CA PHE A 11 -6.39 25.37 -15.42
C PHE A 11 -7.75 25.47 -14.71
N LEU A 12 -8.41 26.62 -14.75
CA LEU A 12 -9.71 26.80 -14.10
C LEU A 12 -10.80 25.91 -14.72
N GLU A 13 -10.79 25.74 -16.03
CA GLU A 13 -11.71 24.83 -16.73
C GLU A 13 -11.44 23.36 -16.36
N ASP A 14 -10.17 22.94 -16.36
CA ASP A 14 -9.76 21.60 -15.93
C ASP A 14 -10.11 21.33 -14.47
N ALA A 15 -9.93 22.32 -13.59
CA ALA A 15 -10.27 22.22 -12.18
C ALA A 15 -11.78 22.13 -11.96
N ALA A 16 -12.58 22.91 -12.68
CA ALA A 16 -14.04 22.85 -12.60
C ALA A 16 -14.58 21.49 -13.05
N GLN A 17 -14.11 20.98 -14.19
CA GLN A 17 -14.48 19.64 -14.67
C GLN A 17 -14.06 18.55 -13.68
N SER A 18 -12.85 18.66 -13.12
CA SER A 18 -12.36 17.70 -12.13
C SER A 18 -13.14 17.78 -10.82
N ALA A 19 -13.61 18.97 -10.43
CA ALA A 19 -14.49 19.16 -9.27
C ALA A 19 -15.84 18.47 -9.47
N VAL A 20 -16.46 18.60 -10.65
CA VAL A 20 -17.73 17.91 -10.96
C VAL A 20 -17.55 16.40 -10.97
N ALA A 21 -16.51 15.91 -11.66
CA ALA A 21 -16.18 14.48 -11.67
C ALA A 21 -15.91 13.97 -10.24
N GLY A 22 -15.22 14.78 -9.43
CA GLY A 22 -14.94 14.52 -8.03
C GLY A 22 -16.20 14.47 -7.18
N ALA A 23 -17.15 15.40 -7.37
CA ALA A 23 -18.42 15.40 -6.66
C ALA A 23 -19.24 14.14 -6.97
N VAL A 24 -19.34 13.75 -8.23
CA VAL A 24 -20.04 12.51 -8.64
C VAL A 24 -19.35 11.28 -8.08
N ALA A 25 -18.02 11.20 -8.17
CA ALA A 25 -17.25 10.11 -7.58
C ALA A 25 -17.38 10.07 -6.04
N GLY A 26 -17.47 11.25 -5.40
CA GLY A 26 -17.75 11.42 -3.98
C GLY A 26 -19.13 10.90 -3.61
N LEU A 27 -20.16 11.17 -4.41
CA LEU A 27 -21.49 10.59 -4.21
C LEU A 27 -21.47 9.05 -4.34
N LEU A 28 -20.72 8.50 -5.30
CA LEU A 28 -20.59 7.04 -5.45
C LEU A 28 -19.93 6.40 -4.22
N GLY A 29 -18.78 6.91 -3.77
CA GLY A 29 -18.14 6.44 -2.53
C GLY A 29 -19.03 6.69 -1.31
N GLY A 30 -19.72 7.82 -1.29
CA GLY A 30 -20.64 8.24 -0.24
C GLY A 30 -21.83 7.30 -0.10
N LEU A 31 -22.32 6.72 -1.20
CA LEU A 31 -23.38 5.71 -1.19
C LEU A 31 -22.93 4.44 -0.45
N PHE A 32 -21.77 3.88 -0.81
CA PHE A 32 -21.23 2.69 -0.14
C PHE A 32 -21.01 2.93 1.37
N PHE A 33 -20.43 4.08 1.72
CA PHE A 33 -20.19 4.41 3.12
C PHE A 33 -21.50 4.75 3.86
N GLY A 34 -22.41 5.47 3.22
CA GLY A 34 -23.72 5.84 3.79
C GLY A 34 -24.59 4.63 4.07
N GLU A 35 -24.55 3.63 3.19
CA GLU A 35 -25.21 2.33 3.41
C GLU A 35 -24.59 1.59 4.60
N ALA A 36 -23.27 1.61 4.75
CA ALA A 36 -22.61 1.04 5.92
C ALA A 36 -23.00 1.77 7.22
N LEU A 37 -23.05 3.11 7.21
CA LEU A 37 -23.53 3.92 8.34
C LEU A 37 -25.00 3.60 8.68
N ALA A 38 -25.84 3.40 7.67
CA ALA A 38 -27.23 3.01 7.85
C ALA A 38 -27.33 1.63 8.52
N TYR A 39 -26.58 0.66 8.00
CA TYR A 39 -26.52 -0.71 8.52
C TYR A 39 -26.05 -0.75 9.99
N GLN A 40 -25.11 0.12 10.36
CA GLN A 40 -24.57 0.21 11.72
C GLN A 40 -25.37 1.14 12.66
N GLY A 41 -26.44 1.76 12.17
CA GLY A 41 -27.24 2.70 12.96
C GLY A 41 -26.51 4.00 13.33
N GLN A 42 -25.50 4.39 12.55
CA GLN A 42 -24.65 5.56 12.82
C GLN A 42 -25.13 6.85 12.12
N LEU A 43 -26.13 6.77 11.24
CA LEU A 43 -26.70 7.97 10.59
C LEU A 43 -27.21 9.06 11.56
N PRO A 44 -27.81 8.74 12.72
CA PRO A 44 -28.21 9.76 13.69
C PRO A 44 -27.03 10.59 14.22
N LEU A 45 -25.82 10.03 14.27
CA LEU A 45 -24.63 10.78 14.70
C LEU A 45 -24.29 11.89 13.69
N VAL A 46 -24.40 11.60 12.39
CA VAL A 46 -24.23 12.60 11.33
C VAL A 46 -25.35 13.62 11.34
N ALA A 47 -26.59 13.17 11.57
CA ALA A 47 -27.77 14.05 11.71
C ALA A 47 -27.61 15.05 12.89
N GLY A 48 -26.85 14.66 13.92
CA GLY A 48 -26.52 15.50 15.07
C GLY A 48 -25.83 16.81 14.70
N LEU A 49 -25.16 16.89 13.55
CA LEU A 49 -24.60 18.13 13.00
C LEU A 49 -25.67 19.22 12.78
N LEU A 50 -26.92 18.81 12.52
CA LEU A 50 -28.08 19.70 12.38
C LEU A 50 -29.01 19.64 13.60
N ARG A 51 -28.52 19.13 14.74
CA ARG A 51 -29.26 18.99 16.01
C ARG A 51 -30.55 18.16 15.88
N THR A 52 -30.52 17.12 15.05
CA THR A 52 -31.62 16.17 14.87
C THR A 52 -31.10 14.73 14.90
N ALA A 53 -31.96 13.77 15.23
CA ALA A 53 -31.63 12.34 15.22
C ALA A 53 -32.22 11.59 14.00
N ASN A 54 -32.82 12.31 13.04
CA ASN A 54 -33.46 11.69 11.88
C ASN A 54 -32.41 11.05 10.94
N PRO A 55 -32.43 9.72 10.74
CA PRO A 55 -31.43 9.03 9.93
C PRO A 55 -31.45 9.45 8.46
N TRP A 56 -32.60 9.83 7.90
CA TRP A 56 -32.69 10.33 6.52
C TRP A 56 -32.00 11.69 6.36
N VAL A 57 -32.09 12.55 7.37
CA VAL A 57 -31.34 13.82 7.41
C VAL A 57 -29.85 13.52 7.53
N GLY A 58 -29.46 12.57 8.39
CA GLY A 58 -28.08 12.10 8.52
C GLY A 58 -27.51 11.59 7.20
N PHE A 59 -28.25 10.74 6.48
CA PHE A 59 -27.85 10.24 5.17
C PHE A 59 -27.72 11.37 4.14
N THR A 60 -28.66 12.31 4.11
CA THR A 60 -28.61 13.46 3.19
C THR A 60 -27.39 14.33 3.46
N VAL A 61 -27.11 14.65 4.73
CA VAL A 61 -25.93 15.41 5.15
C VAL A 61 -24.64 14.67 4.78
N HIS A 62 -24.58 13.36 5.02
CA HIS A 62 -23.46 12.51 4.62
C HIS A 62 -23.20 12.58 3.11
N MET A 63 -24.24 12.47 2.28
CA MET A 63 -24.10 12.55 0.82
C MET A 63 -23.61 13.93 0.36
N LEU A 64 -24.07 15.01 1.00
CA LEU A 64 -23.59 16.37 0.70
C LEU A 64 -22.12 16.55 1.07
N ILE A 65 -21.71 16.06 2.24
CA ILE A 65 -20.30 16.07 2.67
C ILE A 65 -19.46 15.23 1.70
N ALA A 66 -19.93 14.04 1.32
CA ALA A 66 -19.26 13.16 0.38
C ALA A 66 -19.05 13.84 -1.00
N ALA A 67 -20.07 14.53 -1.53
CA ALA A 67 -19.94 15.29 -2.77
C ALA A 67 -18.90 16.43 -2.64
N LEU A 68 -18.94 17.20 -1.54
CA LEU A 68 -17.99 18.29 -1.30
C LEU A 68 -16.55 17.78 -1.18
N VAL A 69 -16.34 16.76 -0.36
CA VAL A 69 -15.04 16.11 -0.15
C VAL A 69 -14.52 15.51 -1.46
N GLY A 70 -15.38 14.87 -2.24
CA GLY A 70 -15.04 14.37 -3.57
C GLY A 70 -14.65 15.49 -4.54
N ALA A 71 -15.36 16.62 -4.54
CA ALA A 71 -15.03 17.78 -5.37
C ALA A 71 -13.65 18.35 -5.02
N ILE A 72 -13.34 18.49 -3.72
CA ILE A 72 -12.02 18.92 -3.24
C ILE A 72 -10.92 17.98 -3.74
N PHE A 73 -11.14 16.66 -3.66
CA PHE A 73 -10.20 15.68 -4.19
C PHE A 73 -10.01 15.83 -5.70
N GLY A 74 -11.11 16.00 -6.45
CA GLY A 74 -11.10 16.25 -7.88
C GLY A 74 -10.23 17.44 -8.26
N VAL A 75 -10.39 18.58 -7.58
CA VAL A 75 -9.55 19.76 -7.77
C VAL A 75 -8.09 19.48 -7.41
N PHE A 76 -7.85 18.83 -6.27
CA PHE A 76 -6.50 18.49 -5.81
C PHE A 76 -5.73 17.65 -6.84
N VAL A 77 -6.42 16.72 -7.50
CA VAL A 77 -5.82 15.86 -8.53
C VAL A 77 -6.01 16.33 -9.96
N ALA A 78 -6.64 17.49 -10.18
CA ALA A 78 -6.91 18.02 -11.53
C ALA A 78 -5.63 18.13 -12.36
N ARG A 79 -4.53 18.56 -11.75
CA ARG A 79 -3.23 18.69 -12.43
C ARG A 79 -2.50 17.35 -12.68
N TYR A 80 -2.96 16.26 -12.09
CA TYR A 80 -2.34 14.94 -12.22
C TYR A 80 -3.16 14.06 -13.17
N LYS A 81 -2.52 13.54 -14.22
CA LYS A 81 -3.11 12.51 -15.09
C LYS A 81 -2.97 11.14 -14.41
N LEU A 82 -3.79 10.91 -13.38
CA LEU A 82 -3.77 9.67 -12.62
C LEU A 82 -4.34 8.51 -13.45
N SER A 83 -3.65 7.37 -13.43
CA SER A 83 -4.23 6.08 -13.86
C SER A 83 -5.28 5.62 -12.85
N CYS A 84 -6.14 4.67 -13.22
CA CYS A 84 -7.12 4.11 -12.29
C CYS A 84 -6.49 3.50 -11.03
N GLY A 85 -5.40 2.73 -11.19
CA GLY A 85 -4.66 2.21 -10.04
C GLY A 85 -4.05 3.31 -9.16
N ALA A 86 -3.50 4.37 -9.74
CA ALA A 86 -2.99 5.51 -8.96
C ALA A 86 -4.13 6.27 -8.26
N GLY A 87 -5.26 6.45 -8.94
CA GLY A 87 -6.48 7.03 -8.38
C GLY A 87 -6.97 6.25 -7.17
N LEU A 88 -7.06 4.92 -7.27
CA LEU A 88 -7.46 4.03 -6.17
C LEU A 88 -6.56 4.21 -4.93
N VAL A 89 -5.23 4.23 -5.12
CA VAL A 89 -4.26 4.42 -4.02
C VAL A 89 -4.39 5.80 -3.40
N TRP A 90 -4.39 6.87 -4.22
CA TRP A 90 -4.55 8.24 -3.74
C TRP A 90 -5.88 8.45 -3.03
N GLY A 91 -6.95 7.91 -3.58
CA GLY A 91 -8.27 7.97 -3.00
C GLY A 91 -8.33 7.27 -1.64
N THR A 92 -7.77 6.06 -1.52
CA THR A 92 -7.71 5.35 -0.22
C THR A 92 -6.92 6.18 0.82
N ALA A 93 -5.84 6.85 0.40
CA ALA A 93 -5.01 7.67 1.29
C ALA A 93 -5.75 8.93 1.73
N TYR A 94 -6.49 9.53 0.80
CA TYR A 94 -7.39 10.63 1.04
C TYR A 94 -8.54 10.23 1.98
N GLY A 95 -9.05 9.00 1.88
CA GLY A 95 -10.00 8.40 2.80
C GLY A 95 -9.48 8.39 4.24
N LEU A 96 -8.28 7.83 4.49
CA LEU A 96 -7.67 7.89 5.83
C LEU A 96 -7.55 9.33 6.32
N MET A 97 -7.05 10.22 5.48
CA MET A 97 -6.89 11.62 5.85
C MET A 97 -8.22 12.20 6.37
N TRP A 98 -9.33 11.89 5.71
CA TRP A 98 -10.67 12.27 6.18
C TRP A 98 -11.19 11.50 7.38
N TRP A 99 -10.74 10.27 7.63
CA TRP A 99 -11.02 9.63 8.91
C TRP A 99 -10.34 10.41 10.07
N PHE A 100 -9.08 10.81 9.91
CA PHE A 100 -8.39 11.59 10.93
C PHE A 100 -9.00 13.00 11.08
N PHE A 101 -9.16 13.74 9.97
CA PHE A 101 -9.69 15.10 10.02
C PHE A 101 -11.20 15.15 10.23
N GLY A 102 -11.98 14.37 9.50
CA GLY A 102 -13.44 14.32 9.61
C GLY A 102 -13.88 13.72 10.94
N TRP A 103 -13.60 12.43 11.15
CA TRP A 103 -14.11 11.69 12.31
C TRP A 103 -13.44 12.07 13.62
N LEU A 104 -12.10 12.07 13.71
CA LEU A 104 -11.40 12.31 14.98
C LEU A 104 -11.26 13.79 15.35
N THR A 105 -11.51 14.71 14.41
CA THR A 105 -11.22 16.15 14.61
C THR A 105 -12.46 17.03 14.39
N LEU A 106 -13.01 17.09 13.18
CA LEU A 106 -14.05 18.04 12.81
C LEU A 106 -15.42 17.67 13.38
N LEU A 107 -15.78 16.38 13.37
CA LEU A 107 -17.05 15.90 13.92
C LEU A 107 -17.20 16.23 15.42
N PRO A 108 -16.26 15.86 16.32
CA PRO A 108 -16.40 16.22 17.73
C PRO A 108 -16.45 17.73 17.95
N LEU A 109 -15.62 18.51 17.25
CA LEU A 109 -15.65 19.97 17.35
C LEU A 109 -16.99 20.55 16.92
N ALA A 110 -17.59 20.03 15.83
CA ALA A 110 -18.91 20.43 15.37
C ALA A 110 -20.03 20.05 16.36
N LEU A 111 -19.84 18.99 17.15
CA LEU A 111 -20.71 18.57 18.25
C LEU A 111 -20.42 19.30 19.58
N GLY A 112 -19.49 20.26 19.60
CA GLY A 112 -19.10 20.99 20.81
C GLY A 112 -18.26 20.17 21.80
N GLN A 113 -17.63 19.09 21.35
CA GLN A 113 -16.75 18.21 22.13
C GLN A 113 -15.27 18.49 21.81
N PRO A 114 -14.34 18.15 22.73
CA PRO A 114 -12.91 18.15 22.43
C PRO A 114 -12.54 17.16 21.32
N MET A 115 -11.43 17.43 20.62
CA MET A 115 -10.89 16.52 19.60
C MET A 115 -10.61 15.12 20.18
N TRP A 116 -10.89 14.09 19.40
CA TRP A 116 -10.76 12.69 19.79
C TRP A 116 -9.36 12.11 19.48
N TRP A 117 -8.32 12.84 19.85
CA TRP A 117 -6.93 12.46 19.57
C TRP A 117 -6.37 11.52 20.64
N SER A 118 -6.96 10.33 20.75
CA SER A 118 -6.48 9.27 21.64
C SER A 118 -6.58 7.90 20.97
N VAL A 119 -5.75 6.96 21.44
CA VAL A 119 -5.81 5.55 20.97
C VAL A 119 -7.17 4.92 21.28
N SER A 120 -7.76 5.24 22.43
CA SER A 120 -9.09 4.73 22.80
C SER A 120 -10.18 5.23 21.84
N ALA A 121 -10.13 6.49 21.44
CA ALA A 121 -11.10 7.04 20.49
C ALA A 121 -10.86 6.50 19.07
N ALA A 122 -9.60 6.32 18.64
CA ALA A 122 -9.27 5.65 17.39
C ALA A 122 -9.81 4.21 17.35
N ARG A 123 -9.74 3.47 18.46
CA ARG A 123 -10.32 2.12 18.59
C ARG A 123 -11.84 2.13 18.49
N GLN A 124 -12.51 3.13 19.07
CA GLN A 124 -13.97 3.28 18.98
C GLN A 124 -14.41 3.69 17.57
N GLY A 125 -13.65 4.57 16.91
CA GLY A 125 -13.86 5.02 15.53
C GLY A 125 -13.32 4.07 14.46
N PHE A 126 -12.96 2.83 14.82
CA PHE A 126 -12.45 1.85 13.86
C PHE A 126 -13.46 1.47 12.75
N PRO A 127 -14.77 1.29 13.03
CA PRO A 127 -15.76 1.07 11.97
C PRO A 127 -15.72 2.15 10.89
N ASP A 128 -15.64 3.42 11.31
CA ASP A 128 -15.58 4.57 10.42
C ASP A 128 -14.28 4.62 9.61
N LEU A 129 -13.16 4.11 10.13
CA LEU A 129 -11.91 3.99 9.38
C LEU A 129 -12.13 3.15 8.12
N ILE A 130 -12.78 1.98 8.27
CA ILE A 130 -13.06 1.10 7.14
C ILE A 130 -13.96 1.81 6.12
N GLY A 131 -15.01 2.49 6.59
CA GLY A 131 -15.91 3.25 5.73
C GLY A 131 -15.21 4.35 4.94
N HIS A 132 -14.29 5.09 5.58
CA HIS A 132 -13.48 6.11 4.91
C HIS A 132 -12.47 5.54 3.90
N LEU A 133 -11.86 4.39 4.19
CA LEU A 133 -10.96 3.71 3.26
C LEU A 133 -11.72 3.24 2.00
N VAL A 134 -12.90 2.64 2.18
CA VAL A 134 -13.79 2.22 1.07
C VAL A 134 -14.27 3.44 0.28
N TYR A 135 -14.78 4.47 0.96
CA TYR A 135 -15.17 5.75 0.36
C TYR A 135 -14.05 6.32 -0.52
N GLY A 136 -12.84 6.43 0.05
CA GLY A 136 -11.69 6.99 -0.62
C GLY A 136 -11.27 6.15 -1.84
N GLY A 137 -11.20 4.83 -1.69
CA GLY A 137 -10.86 3.93 -2.79
C GLY A 137 -11.84 4.03 -3.97
N VAL A 138 -13.15 4.04 -3.69
CA VAL A 138 -14.20 4.21 -4.70
C VAL A 138 -14.12 5.59 -5.34
N LEU A 139 -13.98 6.67 -4.55
CA LEU A 139 -13.80 8.04 -5.04
C LEU A 139 -12.63 8.12 -6.02
N GLY A 140 -11.48 7.58 -5.64
CA GLY A 140 -10.27 7.62 -6.44
C GLY A 140 -10.39 6.87 -7.77
N ALA A 141 -10.92 5.64 -7.73
CA ALA A 141 -11.14 4.84 -8.94
C ALA A 141 -12.21 5.50 -9.85
N ALA A 142 -13.37 5.85 -9.30
CA ALA A 142 -14.48 6.43 -10.05
C ALA A 142 -14.10 7.77 -10.69
N LEU A 143 -13.39 8.65 -9.98
CA LEU A 143 -12.94 9.93 -10.53
C LEU A 143 -12.11 9.72 -11.81
N THR A 144 -11.16 8.79 -11.79
CA THR A 144 -10.29 8.55 -12.95
C THR A 144 -11.03 7.95 -14.14
N MET A 145 -12.15 7.26 -13.91
CA MET A 145 -13.00 6.72 -14.97
C MET A 145 -13.99 7.78 -15.50
N LEU A 146 -14.54 8.63 -14.62
CA LEU A 146 -15.53 9.65 -14.96
C LEU A 146 -14.91 10.86 -15.64
N ARG A 147 -13.69 11.28 -15.25
CA ARG A 147 -13.07 12.49 -15.78
C ARG A 147 -12.89 12.47 -17.31
N PRO A 148 -12.35 11.39 -17.94
CA PRO A 148 -12.30 11.31 -19.39
C PRO A 148 -13.68 11.28 -20.05
N ALA A 149 -14.66 10.63 -19.40
CA ALA A 149 -16.03 10.55 -19.91
C ALA A 149 -16.71 11.92 -19.95
N LEU A 150 -16.62 12.69 -18.87
CA LEU A 150 -17.17 14.05 -18.79
C LEU A 150 -16.45 15.03 -19.72
N ALA A 151 -15.15 14.84 -19.95
CA ALA A 151 -14.39 15.63 -20.91
C ALA A 151 -14.62 15.21 -22.38
N GLY A 152 -15.43 14.18 -22.64
CA GLY A 152 -15.64 13.65 -24.00
C GLY A 152 -14.39 13.01 -24.63
N THR A 153 -13.40 12.66 -23.81
CA THR A 153 -12.10 12.09 -24.23
C THR A 153 -11.96 10.61 -23.87
N LEU A 154 -13.04 9.97 -23.40
CA LEU A 154 -13.04 8.55 -23.07
C LEU A 154 -12.80 7.72 -24.34
N VAL A 155 -11.62 7.14 -24.44
CA VAL A 155 -11.29 6.14 -25.45
C VAL A 155 -11.43 4.77 -24.80
N MET A 156 -12.37 3.97 -25.30
CA MET A 156 -12.51 2.59 -24.86
C MET A 156 -11.20 1.84 -25.13
N PRO A 157 -10.60 1.18 -24.12
CA PRO A 157 -9.39 0.42 -24.32
C PRO A 157 -9.66 -0.73 -25.29
N THR A 158 -8.75 -0.95 -26.23
CA THR A 158 -8.83 -2.11 -27.13
C THR A 158 -8.70 -3.40 -26.33
N ARG A 159 -9.27 -4.51 -26.83
CA ARG A 159 -9.20 -5.84 -26.20
C ARG A 159 -7.77 -6.21 -25.84
N GLU A 160 -6.83 -5.98 -26.74
CA GLU A 160 -5.39 -6.26 -26.54
C GLU A 160 -4.81 -5.47 -25.36
N ARG A 161 -5.25 -4.22 -25.18
CA ARG A 161 -4.81 -3.34 -24.07
C ARG A 161 -5.34 -3.76 -22.70
N LEU A 162 -6.37 -4.61 -22.64
CA LEU A 162 -6.92 -5.15 -21.39
C LEU A 162 -6.47 -6.58 -21.13
N VAL A 163 -6.52 -7.44 -22.15
CA VAL A 163 -6.31 -8.89 -22.01
C VAL A 163 -4.85 -9.19 -21.66
N GLY A 164 -3.88 -8.55 -22.31
CA GLY A 164 -2.46 -8.79 -22.03
C GLY A 164 -2.08 -8.50 -20.57
N PRO A 165 -2.36 -7.29 -20.04
CA PRO A 165 -2.15 -6.99 -18.63
C PRO A 165 -2.94 -7.90 -17.68
N ALA A 166 -4.21 -8.22 -18.00
CA ALA A 166 -5.02 -9.11 -17.16
C ALA A 166 -4.43 -10.53 -17.06
N ILE A 167 -3.95 -11.11 -18.16
CA ILE A 167 -3.32 -12.44 -18.17
C ILE A 167 -2.02 -12.42 -17.34
N LYS A 168 -1.16 -11.43 -17.56
CA LYS A 168 0.07 -11.27 -16.76
C LYS A 168 -0.25 -11.11 -15.28
N GLY A 169 -1.30 -10.33 -14.98
CA GLY A 169 -1.85 -10.15 -13.65
C GLY A 169 -2.32 -11.47 -13.03
N ALA A 170 -3.09 -12.26 -13.77
CA ALA A 170 -3.57 -13.57 -13.33
C ALA A 170 -2.42 -14.53 -12.99
N LEU A 171 -1.41 -14.61 -13.86
CA LEU A 171 -0.21 -15.44 -13.63
C LEU A 171 0.58 -14.97 -12.41
N ALA A 172 0.75 -13.66 -12.25
CA ALA A 172 1.39 -13.09 -11.07
C ALA A 172 0.57 -13.32 -9.79
N GLY A 173 -0.76 -13.27 -9.89
CA GLY A 173 -1.70 -13.58 -8.81
C GLY A 173 -1.62 -15.03 -8.34
N LEU A 174 -1.30 -15.98 -9.24
CA LEU A 174 -0.98 -17.36 -8.84
C LEU A 174 0.26 -17.43 -7.96
N VAL A 175 1.31 -16.66 -8.27
CA VAL A 175 2.53 -16.61 -7.44
C VAL A 175 2.21 -16.04 -6.06
N GLY A 176 1.54 -14.89 -5.99
CA GLY A 176 1.11 -14.29 -4.72
C GLY A 176 0.17 -15.23 -3.94
N GLY A 177 -0.79 -15.86 -4.62
CA GLY A 177 -1.76 -16.79 -4.05
C GLY A 177 -1.11 -18.08 -3.55
N ALA A 178 -0.05 -18.56 -4.20
CA ALA A 178 0.71 -19.71 -3.71
C ALA A 178 1.44 -19.39 -2.41
N VAL A 179 2.09 -18.21 -2.31
CA VAL A 179 2.76 -17.78 -1.07
C VAL A 179 1.77 -17.61 0.07
N PHE A 180 0.66 -16.91 -0.18
CA PHE A 180 -0.39 -16.71 0.83
C PHE A 180 -1.05 -18.05 1.22
N GLY A 181 -1.42 -18.87 0.23
CA GLY A 181 -2.00 -20.19 0.45
C GLY A 181 -1.09 -21.12 1.24
N ALA A 182 0.24 -21.10 1.01
CA ALA A 182 1.20 -21.87 1.81
C ALA A 182 1.19 -21.46 3.29
N GLY A 183 1.18 -20.14 3.55
CA GLY A 183 1.06 -19.62 4.93
C GLY A 183 -0.26 -20.01 5.57
N MET A 184 -1.39 -19.83 4.88
CA MET A 184 -2.70 -20.25 5.39
C MET A 184 -2.81 -21.75 5.64
N ASN A 185 -2.24 -22.58 4.75
CA ASN A 185 -2.27 -24.03 4.90
C ASN A 185 -1.49 -24.47 6.15
N SER A 186 -0.36 -23.82 6.43
CA SER A 186 0.39 -24.10 7.67
C SER A 186 -0.37 -23.73 8.94
N LEU A 187 -1.34 -22.81 8.83
CA LEU A 187 -2.21 -22.32 9.91
C LEU A 187 -3.61 -22.95 9.89
N ASP A 188 -3.83 -23.99 9.08
CA ASP A 188 -5.11 -24.70 8.96
C ASP A 188 -6.30 -23.79 8.55
N MET A 189 -6.01 -22.65 7.91
CA MET A 189 -6.98 -21.63 7.52
C MET A 189 -7.65 -21.89 6.17
N THR A 190 -7.19 -22.86 5.38
CA THR A 190 -7.74 -23.18 4.05
C THR A 190 -9.18 -23.67 4.13
N SER A 191 -9.58 -24.28 5.25
CA SER A 191 -10.96 -24.70 5.52
C SER A 191 -11.95 -23.53 5.54
N VAL A 192 -11.52 -22.33 5.95
CA VAL A 192 -12.35 -21.12 5.94
C VAL A 192 -12.74 -20.75 4.51
N ILE A 193 -11.79 -20.87 3.58
CA ILE A 193 -12.02 -20.60 2.16
C ILE A 193 -12.87 -21.70 1.51
N ALA A 194 -12.68 -22.96 1.90
CA ALA A 194 -13.50 -24.07 1.42
C ALA A 194 -15.00 -23.80 1.68
N ARG A 195 -15.34 -23.30 2.88
CA ARG A 195 -16.73 -22.97 3.24
C ARG A 195 -17.35 -21.87 2.37
N LEU A 196 -16.55 -20.93 1.84
CA LEU A 196 -17.05 -19.89 0.93
C LEU A 196 -17.58 -20.45 -0.39
N VAL A 197 -17.07 -21.61 -0.81
CA VAL A 197 -17.49 -22.30 -2.02
C VAL A 197 -18.36 -23.53 -1.72
N GLY A 198 -18.91 -23.61 -0.50
CA GLY A 198 -19.77 -24.71 -0.07
C GLY A 198 -19.05 -26.06 0.07
N ALA A 199 -17.74 -26.05 0.29
CA ALA A 199 -16.92 -27.25 0.44
C ALA A 199 -16.30 -27.36 1.84
N GLU A 200 -15.91 -28.58 2.21
CA GLU A 200 -15.26 -28.86 3.50
C GLU A 200 -13.77 -29.24 3.36
N SER A 201 -13.33 -29.62 2.16
CA SER A 201 -11.97 -30.12 1.95
C SER A 201 -10.94 -28.99 1.89
N ALA A 202 -9.81 -29.17 2.58
CA ALA A 202 -8.68 -28.23 2.54
C ALA A 202 -8.12 -28.06 1.11
N ALA A 203 -8.12 -29.13 0.30
CA ALA A 203 -7.68 -29.09 -1.09
C ALA A 203 -8.59 -28.18 -1.94
N THR A 204 -9.91 -28.31 -1.78
CA THR A 204 -10.88 -27.42 -2.45
C THR A 204 -10.72 -25.97 -1.97
N GLY A 205 -10.48 -25.76 -0.67
CA GLY A 205 -10.19 -24.44 -0.12
C GLY A 205 -8.93 -23.81 -0.72
N MET A 206 -7.87 -24.58 -0.92
CA MET A 206 -6.64 -24.12 -1.56
C MET A 206 -6.85 -23.80 -3.05
N LEU A 207 -7.57 -24.66 -3.79
CA LEU A 207 -7.92 -24.39 -5.19
C LEU A 207 -8.78 -23.13 -5.34
N ALA A 208 -9.78 -22.96 -4.47
CA ALA A 208 -10.60 -21.76 -4.44
C ALA A 208 -9.76 -20.51 -4.12
N HIS A 209 -8.84 -20.60 -3.16
CA HIS A 209 -7.92 -19.51 -2.84
C HIS A 209 -7.06 -19.10 -4.04
N LEU A 210 -6.46 -20.07 -4.73
CA LEU A 210 -5.69 -19.80 -5.95
C LEU A 210 -6.56 -19.20 -7.06
N GLY A 211 -7.80 -19.67 -7.21
CA GLY A 211 -8.78 -19.11 -8.14
C GLY A 211 -9.11 -17.65 -7.83
N PHE A 212 -9.31 -17.29 -6.56
CA PHE A 212 -9.46 -15.89 -6.15
C PHE A 212 -8.18 -15.09 -6.41
N GLY A 213 -7.00 -15.67 -6.16
CA GLY A 213 -5.70 -15.07 -6.51
C GLY A 213 -5.57 -14.76 -8.00
N VAL A 214 -6.06 -15.62 -8.89
CA VAL A 214 -6.10 -15.35 -10.34
C VAL A 214 -6.95 -14.13 -10.66
N ILE A 215 -8.16 -14.05 -10.10
CA ILE A 215 -9.12 -12.95 -10.36
C ILE A 215 -8.56 -11.63 -9.82
N ILE A 216 -8.08 -11.65 -8.58
CA ILE A 216 -7.49 -10.48 -7.92
C ILE A 216 -6.21 -10.04 -8.66
N GLY A 217 -5.35 -10.99 -9.05
CA GLY A 217 -4.15 -10.73 -9.83
C GLY A 217 -4.46 -10.10 -11.18
N ALA A 218 -5.47 -10.59 -11.89
CA ALA A 218 -5.94 -9.96 -13.14
C ALA A 218 -6.37 -8.50 -12.91
N GLY A 219 -7.05 -8.23 -11.79
CA GLY A 219 -7.35 -6.89 -11.31
C GLY A 219 -6.11 -6.01 -11.14
N TYR A 220 -5.05 -6.54 -10.53
CA TYR A 220 -3.76 -5.83 -10.42
C TYR A 220 -3.21 -5.47 -11.80
N GLY A 221 -3.19 -6.42 -12.74
CA GLY A 221 -2.73 -6.20 -14.11
C GLY A 221 -3.54 -5.12 -14.85
N MET A 222 -4.87 -5.12 -14.70
CA MET A 222 -5.73 -4.10 -15.30
C MET A 222 -5.52 -2.70 -14.69
N LEU A 223 -5.31 -2.61 -13.38
CA LEU A 223 -5.15 -1.35 -12.67
C LEU A 223 -3.76 -0.73 -12.85
N PHE A 224 -2.71 -1.56 -12.90
CA PHE A 224 -1.32 -1.11 -12.81
C PHE A 224 -0.44 -1.53 -14.00
N GLY A 225 -0.93 -2.35 -14.92
CA GLY A 225 -0.12 -2.97 -15.97
C GLY A 225 0.48 -2.04 -17.02
N ARG A 226 0.18 -0.73 -16.94
CA ARG A 226 0.69 0.32 -17.84
C ARG A 226 1.84 1.14 -17.24
N SER A 227 2.29 0.81 -16.03
CA SER A 227 3.36 1.54 -15.35
C SER A 227 4.74 1.03 -15.77
N GLU A 228 5.54 1.88 -16.40
CA GLU A 228 6.99 1.67 -16.55
C GLU A 228 7.68 2.04 -15.25
N GLU A 229 7.77 1.09 -14.33
CA GLU A 229 8.21 1.37 -12.97
C GLU A 229 9.24 0.39 -12.45
N SER A 230 10.03 0.86 -11.49
CA SER A 230 10.99 0.02 -10.78
C SER A 230 10.27 -1.05 -9.96
N ALA A 231 10.98 -2.14 -9.71
CA ALA A 231 10.53 -3.21 -8.83
C ALA A 231 10.15 -2.70 -7.42
N GLY A 232 10.84 -1.69 -6.88
CA GLY A 232 10.52 -1.12 -5.56
C GLY A 232 9.17 -0.39 -5.54
N ARG A 233 8.85 0.40 -6.56
CA ARG A 233 7.52 1.01 -6.70
C ARG A 233 6.43 -0.04 -6.89
N ALA A 234 6.70 -1.06 -7.70
CA ALA A 234 5.80 -2.19 -7.87
C ALA A 234 5.52 -2.88 -6.53
N LEU A 235 6.56 -3.19 -5.74
CA LEU A 235 6.42 -3.76 -4.41
C LEU A 235 5.53 -2.90 -3.50
N GLY A 236 5.77 -1.58 -3.42
CA GLY A 236 4.96 -0.69 -2.59
C GLY A 236 3.49 -0.63 -2.99
N ARG A 237 3.20 -0.68 -4.30
CA ARG A 237 1.82 -0.83 -4.79
C ARG A 237 1.23 -2.18 -4.45
N GLY A 238 2.02 -3.24 -4.60
CA GLY A 238 1.62 -4.59 -4.24
C GLY A 238 1.16 -4.63 -2.79
N VAL A 239 1.97 -4.10 -1.87
CA VAL A 239 1.62 -3.97 -0.45
C VAL A 239 0.32 -3.16 -0.26
N GLY A 240 0.21 -1.99 -0.89
CA GLY A 240 -0.99 -1.15 -0.90
C GLY A 240 -2.25 -1.90 -1.40
N TYR A 241 -2.11 -2.60 -2.52
CA TYR A 241 -3.17 -3.37 -3.15
C TYR A 241 -3.61 -4.55 -2.30
N GLY A 242 -2.66 -5.24 -1.67
CA GLY A 242 -2.91 -6.27 -0.67
C GLY A 242 -3.75 -5.73 0.49
N PHE A 243 -3.35 -4.60 1.07
CA PHE A 243 -4.11 -3.96 2.15
C PHE A 243 -5.54 -3.58 1.73
N ILE A 244 -5.72 -3.02 0.53
CA ILE A 244 -7.06 -2.73 -0.02
C ILE A 244 -7.88 -4.02 -0.12
N TRP A 245 -7.29 -5.12 -0.59
CA TRP A 245 -7.98 -6.41 -0.64
C TRP A 245 -8.26 -7.04 0.71
N TRP A 246 -7.47 -6.75 1.74
CA TRP A 246 -7.83 -7.14 3.11
C TRP A 246 -9.09 -6.40 3.59
N VAL A 247 -9.22 -5.11 3.27
CA VAL A 247 -10.44 -4.35 3.57
C VAL A 247 -11.65 -4.84 2.76
N VAL A 248 -11.46 -5.06 1.45
CA VAL A 248 -12.54 -5.43 0.52
C VAL A 248 -12.93 -6.89 0.66
N GLY A 249 -11.98 -7.80 0.78
CA GLY A 249 -12.21 -9.24 0.83
C GLY A 249 -12.71 -9.71 2.19
N PRO A 250 -11.82 -10.02 3.15
CA PRO A 250 -12.20 -10.61 4.43
C PRO A 250 -12.99 -9.70 5.36
N LEU A 251 -12.88 -8.37 5.26
CA LEU A 251 -13.66 -7.46 6.12
C LEU A 251 -15.02 -7.05 5.54
N THR A 252 -15.24 -7.23 4.23
CA THR A 252 -16.44 -6.72 3.55
C THR A 252 -17.15 -7.82 2.75
N ILE A 253 -16.57 -8.28 1.64
CA ILE A 253 -17.22 -9.24 0.74
C ILE A 253 -17.46 -10.59 1.42
N MET A 254 -16.48 -11.12 2.13
CA MET A 254 -16.57 -12.45 2.72
C MET A 254 -17.68 -12.55 3.78
N PRO A 255 -17.78 -11.65 4.79
CA PRO A 255 -18.91 -11.66 5.73
C PRO A 255 -20.27 -11.50 5.05
N LEU A 256 -20.38 -10.64 4.03
CA LEU A 256 -21.61 -10.47 3.26
C LEU A 256 -22.00 -11.74 2.51
N ALA A 257 -21.04 -12.40 1.85
CA ALA A 257 -21.24 -13.67 1.15
C ALA A 257 -21.62 -14.82 2.11
N LEU A 258 -21.16 -14.76 3.36
CA LEU A 258 -21.53 -15.70 4.41
C LEU A 258 -22.80 -15.31 5.16
N HIS A 259 -23.51 -14.26 4.72
CA HIS A 259 -24.71 -13.72 5.38
C HIS A 259 -24.50 -13.32 6.85
N GLN A 260 -23.28 -12.89 7.20
CA GLN A 260 -22.90 -12.39 8.53
C GLN A 260 -23.06 -10.88 8.69
N GLY A 261 -23.54 -10.20 7.64
CA GLY A 261 -23.67 -8.74 7.61
C GLY A 261 -22.35 -8.01 7.37
N LEU A 262 -22.28 -6.75 7.80
CA LEU A 262 -21.11 -5.89 7.65
C LEU A 262 -20.40 -5.71 9.02
N PRO A 263 -19.45 -6.59 9.39
CA PRO A 263 -18.88 -6.59 10.72
C PRO A 263 -17.71 -5.59 10.84
N TRP A 264 -17.76 -4.43 10.19
CA TRP A 264 -16.69 -3.42 10.28
C TRP A 264 -16.55 -2.95 11.72
N SER A 265 -15.65 -3.60 12.45
CA SER A 265 -15.47 -3.49 13.88
C SER A 265 -14.04 -3.86 14.20
N LEU A 266 -13.54 -3.34 15.31
CA LEU A 266 -12.20 -3.67 15.77
C LEU A 266 -12.06 -5.18 16.03
N ALA A 267 -13.11 -5.83 16.55
CA ALA A 267 -13.12 -7.26 16.83
C ALA A 267 -12.98 -8.10 15.55
N ALA A 268 -13.70 -7.75 14.48
CA ALA A 268 -13.59 -8.45 13.20
C ALA A 268 -12.23 -8.21 12.53
N ALA A 269 -11.69 -7.00 12.60
CA ALA A 269 -10.36 -6.73 12.07
C ALA A 269 -9.25 -7.49 12.82
N ARG A 270 -9.42 -7.64 14.14
CA ARG A 270 -8.54 -8.48 14.97
C ARG A 270 -8.63 -9.95 14.62
N SER A 271 -9.83 -10.49 14.39
CA SER A 271 -10.00 -11.89 13.98
C SER A 271 -9.47 -12.15 12.57
N ALA A 272 -9.54 -11.15 11.68
CA ALA A 272 -9.00 -11.21 10.32
C ALA A 272 -7.52 -10.78 10.21
N PHE A 273 -6.81 -10.59 11.33
CA PHE A 273 -5.43 -10.08 11.32
C PHE A 273 -4.46 -11.00 10.55
N ALA A 274 -4.58 -12.33 10.68
CA ALA A 274 -3.73 -13.25 9.94
C ALA A 274 -3.89 -13.08 8.42
N LEU A 275 -5.10 -12.75 7.96
CA LEU A 275 -5.37 -12.46 6.56
C LEU A 275 -4.75 -11.13 6.12
N LEU A 276 -4.57 -10.14 6.99
CA LEU A 276 -3.85 -8.90 6.67
C LEU A 276 -2.41 -9.20 6.26
N VAL A 277 -1.70 -9.99 7.07
CA VAL A 277 -0.31 -10.40 6.78
C VAL A 277 -0.25 -11.13 5.45
N GLY A 278 -1.14 -12.11 5.25
CA GLY A 278 -1.24 -12.86 4.01
C GLY A 278 -1.52 -11.98 2.79
N HIS A 279 -2.40 -10.98 2.90
CA HIS A 279 -2.69 -10.06 1.80
C HIS A 279 -1.53 -9.09 1.49
N ILE A 280 -0.80 -8.61 2.51
CA ILE A 280 0.42 -7.80 2.31
C ILE A 280 1.44 -8.60 1.48
N LEU A 281 1.67 -9.87 1.85
CA LEU A 281 2.57 -10.76 1.13
C LEU A 281 2.06 -11.07 -0.27
N TYR A 282 0.79 -11.47 -0.39
CA TYR A 282 0.13 -11.74 -1.67
C TYR A 282 0.33 -10.57 -2.65
N GLY A 283 0.03 -9.35 -2.20
CA GLY A 283 0.12 -8.16 -3.03
C GLY A 283 1.57 -7.85 -3.42
N GLY A 284 2.50 -7.91 -2.47
CA GLY A 284 3.93 -7.70 -2.74
C GLY A 284 4.51 -8.69 -3.75
N PHE A 285 4.25 -9.99 -3.57
CA PHE A 285 4.72 -11.03 -4.49
C PHE A 285 4.02 -10.97 -5.86
N THR A 286 2.72 -10.68 -5.89
CA THR A 286 2.00 -10.45 -7.16
C THR A 286 2.63 -9.30 -7.94
N ALA A 287 2.92 -8.18 -7.29
CA ALA A 287 3.50 -7.03 -7.96
C ALA A 287 4.92 -7.31 -8.49
N LEU A 288 5.76 -7.99 -7.71
CA LEU A 288 7.10 -8.37 -8.12
C LEU A 288 7.07 -9.39 -9.27
N ALA A 289 6.22 -10.42 -9.18
CA ALA A 289 6.07 -11.41 -10.24
C ALA A 289 5.55 -10.78 -11.53
N TYR A 290 4.58 -9.86 -11.44
CA TYR A 290 4.10 -9.11 -12.60
C TYR A 290 5.23 -8.30 -13.24
N HIS A 291 6.04 -7.59 -12.44
CA HIS A 291 7.17 -6.80 -12.93
C HIS A 291 8.21 -7.68 -13.64
N VAL A 292 8.57 -8.82 -13.06
CA VAL A 292 9.51 -9.77 -13.68
C VAL A 292 8.95 -10.30 -15.00
N LEU A 293 7.68 -10.71 -15.02
CA LEU A 293 7.02 -11.23 -16.23
C LEU A 293 6.93 -10.16 -17.33
N ASP A 294 6.60 -8.91 -16.97
CA ASP A 294 6.55 -7.80 -17.93
C ASP A 294 7.92 -7.54 -18.56
N ASN A 295 8.98 -7.50 -17.76
CA ASN A 295 10.34 -7.30 -18.26
C ASN A 295 10.81 -8.47 -19.14
N LEU A 296 10.52 -9.72 -18.75
CA LEU A 296 10.87 -10.91 -19.53
C LEU A 296 10.19 -10.90 -20.89
N LEU A 297 8.89 -10.61 -20.94
CA LEU A 297 8.15 -10.57 -22.19
C LEU A 297 8.61 -9.43 -23.09
N ARG A 298 8.91 -8.24 -22.55
CA ARG A 298 9.51 -7.15 -23.33
C ARG A 298 10.88 -7.56 -23.89
N ALA A 299 11.71 -8.23 -23.11
CA ALA A 299 13.03 -8.68 -23.55
C ALA A 299 12.96 -9.78 -24.62
N LEU A 300 11.94 -10.64 -24.59
CA LEU A 300 11.79 -11.76 -25.52
C LEU A 300 11.05 -11.40 -26.81
N PHE A 301 10.16 -10.40 -26.79
CA PHE A 301 9.19 -10.15 -27.87
C PHE A 301 9.14 -8.70 -28.39
N SER A 302 9.91 -7.76 -27.84
CA SER A 302 10.01 -6.42 -28.45
C SER A 302 11.12 -6.43 -29.50
N ASP A 303 10.78 -6.11 -30.75
CA ASP A 303 11.74 -5.81 -31.83
C ASP A 303 12.47 -4.47 -31.62
N ASP A 304 12.34 -3.86 -30.44
CA ASP A 304 13.07 -2.68 -30.03
C ASP A 304 14.56 -3.01 -29.86
N VAL A 305 15.29 -2.95 -30.98
CA VAL A 305 16.75 -2.84 -31.03
C VAL A 305 17.25 -1.59 -30.27
N GLY A 306 16.33 -0.68 -29.92
CA GLY A 306 16.53 0.50 -29.09
C GLY A 306 15.99 0.36 -27.67
N LEU A 307 16.10 -0.81 -27.03
CA LEU A 307 16.27 -0.76 -25.57
C LEU A 307 17.39 0.26 -25.33
N PRO A 308 17.19 1.31 -24.52
CA PRO A 308 18.34 1.90 -23.88
C PRO A 308 18.88 0.78 -23.00
N PHE A 309 19.74 -0.07 -23.57
CA PHE A 309 21.00 -0.33 -22.91
C PHE A 309 21.43 1.08 -22.51
N SER A 310 21.16 1.43 -21.25
CA SER A 310 21.77 2.62 -20.68
C SER A 310 23.21 2.56 -21.13
N GLU A 311 23.76 3.65 -21.65
CA GLU A 311 25.14 3.74 -22.15
C GLU A 311 26.20 3.29 -21.12
N GLU A 312 25.77 2.81 -19.94
CA GLU A 312 26.51 2.11 -18.90
C GLU A 312 25.74 0.82 -18.51
N GLY A 313 26.37 -0.35 -18.67
CA GLY A 313 25.75 -1.67 -18.53
C GLY A 313 25.35 -2.11 -17.11
N ILE A 314 24.76 -3.31 -17.04
CA ILE A 314 24.24 -4.01 -15.83
C ILE A 314 25.29 -4.16 -14.71
N GLY A 315 26.59 -4.12 -15.04
CA GLY A 315 27.67 -4.39 -14.10
C GLY A 315 27.87 -3.32 -13.02
N THR A 316 28.29 -2.10 -13.38
CA THR A 316 28.83 -1.14 -12.40
C THR A 316 27.75 -0.47 -11.55
N GLN A 317 26.64 -0.03 -12.15
CA GLN A 317 25.55 0.61 -11.41
C GLN A 317 24.77 -0.37 -10.53
N GLY A 318 24.57 -1.61 -10.99
CA GLY A 318 23.92 -2.66 -10.21
C GLY A 318 24.76 -3.05 -8.98
N LEU A 319 26.06 -3.29 -9.18
CA LEU A 319 27.01 -3.56 -8.09
C LEU A 319 27.11 -2.37 -7.12
N SER A 320 27.14 -1.13 -7.62
CA SER A 320 27.14 0.07 -6.77
C SER A 320 25.87 0.19 -5.94
N ALA A 321 24.70 -0.11 -6.54
CA ALA A 321 23.43 -0.13 -5.82
C ALA A 321 23.42 -1.23 -4.74
N ILE A 322 23.90 -2.44 -5.04
CA ILE A 322 24.06 -3.52 -4.06
C ILE A 322 24.97 -3.08 -2.92
N ALA A 323 26.16 -2.55 -3.24
CA ALA A 323 27.15 -2.13 -2.24
C ALA A 323 26.59 -1.04 -1.32
N ARG A 324 25.93 -0.01 -1.88
CA ARG A 324 25.26 1.03 -1.10
C ARG A 324 24.11 0.46 -0.27
N GLY A 325 23.38 -0.52 -0.79
CA GLY A 325 22.33 -1.23 -0.08
C GLY A 325 22.87 -1.97 1.14
N VAL A 326 23.95 -2.73 0.97
CA VAL A 326 24.68 -3.40 2.05
C VAL A 326 25.16 -2.40 3.08
N LEU A 327 25.87 -1.34 2.67
CA LEU A 327 26.36 -0.30 3.59
C LEU A 327 25.23 0.41 4.35
N GLY A 328 24.13 0.75 3.66
CA GLY A 328 22.94 1.31 4.29
C GLY A 328 22.34 0.36 5.33
N SER A 329 22.26 -0.93 5.01
CA SER A 329 21.73 -1.94 5.93
C SER A 329 22.65 -2.29 7.08
N VAL A 330 23.94 -1.94 7.05
CA VAL A 330 24.78 -2.02 8.27
C VAL A 330 24.25 -1.01 9.29
N ALA A 331 23.96 0.23 8.87
CA ALA A 331 23.39 1.23 9.76
C ALA A 331 21.97 0.85 10.23
N GLY A 332 21.12 0.40 9.32
CA GLY A 332 19.78 -0.11 9.69
C GLY A 332 19.85 -1.32 10.61
N GLY A 333 20.76 -2.26 10.33
CA GLY A 333 20.97 -3.46 11.11
C GLY A 333 21.40 -3.12 12.53
N LEU A 334 22.32 -2.18 12.70
CA LEU A 334 22.75 -1.68 14.01
C LEU A 334 21.61 -1.02 14.78
N ALA A 335 20.78 -0.20 14.12
CA ALA A 335 19.58 0.37 14.73
C ALA A 335 18.61 -0.72 15.22
N PHE A 336 18.40 -1.76 14.42
CA PHE A 336 17.55 -2.89 14.81
C PHE A 336 18.21 -3.74 15.93
N THR A 337 19.53 -3.90 15.93
CA THR A 337 20.26 -4.55 17.04
C THR A 337 19.96 -3.87 18.38
N ALA A 338 19.87 -2.54 18.43
CA ALA A 338 19.53 -1.84 19.67
C ALA A 338 18.16 -2.28 20.22
N VAL A 339 17.16 -2.44 19.35
CA VAL A 339 15.84 -2.96 19.72
C VAL A 339 15.97 -4.40 20.22
N MET A 340 16.68 -5.26 19.49
CA MET A 340 16.82 -6.68 19.85
C MET A 340 17.59 -6.89 21.15
N LEU A 341 18.58 -6.05 21.46
CA LEU A 341 19.28 -6.08 22.75
C LEU A 341 18.32 -5.77 23.89
N HIS A 342 17.45 -4.77 23.70
CA HIS A 342 16.47 -4.38 24.71
C HIS A 342 15.44 -5.48 24.99
N VAL A 343 15.00 -6.21 23.95
CA VAL A 343 14.01 -7.30 24.08
C VAL A 343 14.64 -8.69 24.20
N GLY A 344 15.97 -8.80 24.31
CA GLY A 344 16.66 -10.08 24.49
C GLY A 344 16.58 -11.05 23.29
N MET A 345 16.40 -10.56 22.07
CA MET A 345 16.15 -11.41 20.89
C MET A 345 17.40 -11.99 20.22
N LEU A 346 18.60 -11.48 20.50
CA LEU A 346 19.83 -11.94 19.82
C LEU A 346 20.11 -13.45 20.00
N PRO A 347 20.01 -14.05 21.20
CA PRO A 347 20.15 -15.49 21.34
C PRO A 347 19.20 -16.29 20.44
N ARG A 348 17.95 -15.82 20.29
CA ARG A 348 16.95 -16.47 19.44
C ARG A 348 17.33 -16.39 17.96
N VAL A 349 17.95 -15.28 17.53
CA VAL A 349 18.48 -15.15 16.16
C VAL A 349 19.68 -16.08 15.94
N ALA A 350 20.51 -16.31 16.96
CA ALA A 350 21.66 -17.20 16.87
C ALA A 350 21.26 -18.65 16.55
N GLU A 351 20.06 -19.08 16.97
CA GLU A 351 19.54 -20.42 16.72
C GLU A 351 19.42 -20.74 15.22
N LEU A 352 19.25 -19.73 14.35
CA LEU A 352 19.26 -19.92 12.90
C LEU A 352 20.57 -20.51 12.37
N ALA A 353 21.67 -20.34 13.12
CA ALA A 353 22.98 -20.89 12.82
C ALA A 353 23.37 -22.03 13.79
N GLY A 354 22.43 -22.57 14.57
CA GLY A 354 22.68 -23.60 15.58
C GLY A 354 23.50 -23.10 16.79
N ALA A 355 23.54 -21.78 17.01
CA ALA A 355 24.25 -21.15 18.11
C ALA A 355 23.27 -20.56 19.15
N THR A 356 23.77 -20.19 20.33
CA THR A 356 22.95 -19.61 21.42
C THR A 356 23.49 -18.30 21.98
N SER A 357 24.71 -17.89 21.59
CA SER A 357 25.33 -16.69 22.14
C SER A 357 24.77 -15.41 21.50
N PRO A 358 24.58 -14.31 22.26
CA PRO A 358 24.17 -13.02 21.70
C PRO A 358 25.10 -12.50 20.61
N ALA A 359 26.42 -12.77 20.73
CA ALA A 359 27.41 -12.38 19.73
C ALA A 359 27.21 -13.13 18.40
N ALA A 360 26.93 -14.43 18.44
CA ALA A 360 26.59 -15.20 17.24
C ALA A 360 25.29 -14.67 16.61
N GLY A 361 24.27 -14.39 17.43
CA GLY A 361 23.02 -13.80 16.97
C GLY A 361 23.19 -12.43 16.30
N PHE A 362 24.06 -11.59 16.85
CA PHE A 362 24.43 -10.31 16.24
C PHE A 362 25.09 -10.50 14.86
N LEU A 363 26.03 -11.43 14.72
CA LEU A 363 26.68 -11.71 13.44
C LEU A 363 25.69 -12.24 12.40
N VAL A 364 24.86 -13.20 12.78
CA VAL A 364 23.78 -13.74 11.92
C VAL A 364 22.83 -12.61 11.47
N HIS A 365 22.41 -11.74 12.41
CA HIS A 365 21.59 -10.58 12.08
C HIS A 365 22.27 -9.63 11.11
N MET A 366 23.55 -9.28 11.32
CA MET A 366 24.29 -8.41 10.38
C MET A 366 24.40 -9.03 8.98
N THR A 367 24.58 -10.35 8.88
CA THR A 367 24.59 -11.05 7.59
C THR A 367 23.23 -10.97 6.89
N ILE A 368 22.14 -11.31 7.60
CA ILE A 368 20.77 -11.24 7.07
C ILE A 368 20.44 -9.80 6.66
N SER A 369 20.74 -8.84 7.53
CA SER A 369 20.59 -7.41 7.30
C SER A 369 21.30 -6.98 6.01
N SER A 370 22.55 -7.40 5.81
CA SER A 370 23.32 -7.10 4.59
C SER A 370 22.68 -7.65 3.31
N LEU A 371 22.18 -8.88 3.35
CA LEU A 371 21.48 -9.50 2.21
C LEU A 371 20.18 -8.77 1.89
N ILE A 372 19.41 -8.40 2.92
CA ILE A 372 18.19 -7.59 2.79
C ILE A 372 18.52 -6.17 2.30
N GLY A 373 19.66 -5.61 2.70
CA GLY A 373 20.13 -4.31 2.23
C GLY A 373 20.46 -4.31 0.75
N ALA A 374 21.14 -5.36 0.27
CA ALA A 374 21.44 -5.54 -1.15
C ALA A 374 20.16 -5.51 -2.00
N THR A 375 19.09 -6.18 -1.54
CA THR A 375 17.81 -6.16 -2.25
C THR A 375 17.13 -4.80 -2.21
N TYR A 376 17.30 -4.00 -1.14
CA TYR A 376 16.83 -2.59 -1.14
C TYR A 376 17.52 -1.79 -2.26
N GLY A 377 18.83 -1.91 -2.38
CA GLY A 377 19.61 -1.25 -3.43
C GLY A 377 19.11 -1.61 -4.83
N LEU A 378 18.83 -2.89 -5.08
CA LEU A 378 18.28 -3.34 -6.36
C LEU A 378 16.86 -2.82 -6.63
N LEU A 379 15.98 -2.86 -5.63
CA LEU A 379 14.57 -2.50 -5.79
C LEU A 379 14.35 -0.99 -5.91
N PHE A 380 15.08 -0.19 -5.13
CA PHE A 380 14.78 1.24 -4.91
C PHE A 380 15.85 2.20 -5.47
N ARG A 381 16.79 1.73 -6.29
CA ARG A 381 17.93 2.53 -6.81
C ARG A 381 17.59 3.91 -7.38
N ARG A 382 16.40 4.07 -7.98
CA ARG A 382 15.95 5.31 -8.66
C ARG A 382 14.80 6.02 -7.93
N GLU A 383 14.45 5.54 -6.74
CA GLU A 383 13.22 5.95 -6.03
C GLU A 383 13.48 6.88 -4.84
N SER A 384 14.71 6.87 -4.30
CA SER A 384 15.11 7.76 -3.21
C SER A 384 15.75 9.03 -3.79
N TYR A 385 14.99 10.12 -3.82
CA TYR A 385 15.42 11.42 -4.39
C TYR A 385 15.48 12.57 -3.38
N SER A 386 15.03 12.28 -2.16
CA SER A 386 15.12 13.16 -1.00
C SER A 386 15.12 12.28 0.24
N PHE A 387 15.51 12.84 1.38
CA PHE A 387 15.41 12.13 2.67
C PHE A 387 13.97 11.70 2.98
N GLY A 388 12.97 12.53 2.65
CA GLY A 388 11.56 12.18 2.85
C GLY A 388 11.13 11.00 1.97
N ALA A 389 11.54 10.99 0.70
CA ALA A 389 11.25 9.87 -0.20
C ALA A 389 11.97 8.58 0.24
N ALA A 390 13.23 8.69 0.64
CA ALA A 390 13.99 7.58 1.18
C ALA A 390 13.31 7.00 2.42
N ALA A 391 12.94 7.84 3.39
CA ALA A 391 12.22 7.40 4.58
C ALA A 391 10.87 6.74 4.22
N GLY A 392 10.10 7.31 3.29
CA GLY A 392 8.83 6.75 2.84
C GLY A 392 8.97 5.35 2.24
N TRP A 393 9.95 5.14 1.35
CA TRP A 393 10.26 3.81 0.82
C TRP A 393 10.84 2.86 1.86
N GLY A 394 11.61 3.38 2.82
CA GLY A 394 12.09 2.63 3.97
C GLY A 394 10.96 2.07 4.82
N VAL A 395 9.89 2.84 5.06
CA VAL A 395 8.69 2.36 5.78
C VAL A 395 8.01 1.23 5.01
N VAL A 396 7.77 1.40 3.70
CA VAL A 396 7.17 0.37 2.83
C VAL A 396 8.00 -0.93 2.92
N TYR A 397 9.31 -0.79 2.78
CA TYR A 397 10.23 -1.92 2.75
C TYR A 397 10.34 -2.63 4.10
N GLY A 398 10.42 -1.86 5.18
CA GLY A 398 10.41 -2.38 6.54
C GLY A 398 9.11 -3.11 6.88
N LEU A 399 7.96 -2.57 6.49
CA LEU A 399 6.66 -3.22 6.69
C LEU A 399 6.57 -4.55 5.94
N PHE A 400 7.02 -4.58 4.68
CA PHE A 400 7.07 -5.82 3.90
C PHE A 400 7.98 -6.87 4.54
N TRP A 401 9.19 -6.48 4.99
CA TRP A 401 10.11 -7.40 5.66
C TRP A 401 9.70 -7.79 7.08
N TRP A 402 8.89 -6.98 7.77
CA TRP A 402 8.28 -7.42 9.01
C TRP A 402 7.30 -8.58 8.76
N ALA A 403 6.42 -8.44 7.76
CA ALA A 403 5.48 -9.49 7.38
C ALA A 403 6.21 -10.73 6.85
N LEU A 404 7.17 -10.55 5.94
CA LEU A 404 7.89 -11.65 5.29
C LEU A 404 8.97 -12.24 6.19
N GLY A 405 9.90 -11.43 6.69
CA GLY A 405 11.01 -11.86 7.52
C GLY A 405 10.56 -12.22 8.93
N GLY A 406 10.08 -11.22 9.68
CA GLY A 406 9.76 -11.37 11.10
C GLY A 406 8.63 -12.36 11.41
N LEU A 407 7.48 -12.21 10.74
CA LEU A 407 6.30 -13.04 11.03
C LEU A 407 6.26 -14.36 10.25
N THR A 408 6.97 -14.48 9.13
CA THR A 408 6.84 -15.65 8.24
C THR A 408 8.11 -16.49 8.21
N LEU A 409 9.20 -15.96 7.68
CA LEU A 409 10.42 -16.73 7.43
C LEU A 409 11.18 -17.07 8.72
N PHE A 410 11.30 -16.13 9.64
CA PHE A 410 12.02 -16.34 10.90
C PHE A 410 11.49 -17.53 11.71
N PRO A 411 10.19 -17.61 12.05
CA PRO A 411 9.68 -18.76 12.78
C PRO A 411 9.73 -20.06 11.96
N VAL A 412 9.54 -20.00 10.65
CA VAL A 412 9.64 -21.17 9.75
C VAL A 412 11.08 -21.73 9.72
N PHE A 413 12.10 -20.87 9.64
CA PHE A 413 13.50 -21.31 9.67
C PHE A 413 13.93 -21.88 11.03
N LEU A 414 13.21 -21.55 12.11
CA LEU A 414 13.38 -22.19 13.42
C LEU A 414 12.54 -23.47 13.57
N GLY A 415 11.92 -23.96 12.49
CA GLY A 415 11.11 -25.18 12.49
C GLY A 415 9.67 -25.00 12.96
N GLY A 416 9.22 -23.75 13.16
CA GLY A 416 7.86 -23.42 13.56
C GLY A 416 6.91 -23.13 12.38
N LYS A 417 5.70 -22.68 12.72
CA LYS A 417 4.72 -22.14 11.78
C LYS A 417 4.85 -20.60 11.70
N PRO A 418 4.39 -19.94 10.63
CA PRO A 418 4.28 -18.48 10.58
C PRO A 418 3.51 -17.92 11.78
N GLN A 419 3.94 -16.79 12.32
CA GLN A 419 3.33 -16.12 13.48
C GLN A 419 2.32 -15.06 13.04
N TRP A 420 1.35 -15.43 12.20
CA TRP A 420 0.38 -14.48 11.65
C TRP A 420 -0.79 -14.19 12.59
N GLU A 421 -0.94 -14.94 13.68
CA GLU A 421 -2.01 -14.68 14.65
C GLU A 421 -1.76 -13.38 15.43
N LEU A 422 -2.83 -12.65 15.74
CA LEU A 422 -2.75 -11.34 16.41
C LEU A 422 -1.99 -11.41 17.74
N ALA A 423 -2.22 -12.44 18.55
CA ALA A 423 -1.57 -12.59 19.84
C ALA A 423 -0.04 -12.75 19.70
N GLN A 424 0.40 -13.53 18.73
CA GLN A 424 1.82 -13.78 18.46
C GLN A 424 2.50 -12.55 17.85
N ALA A 425 1.85 -11.91 16.88
CA ALA A 425 2.33 -10.66 16.29
C ALA A 425 2.37 -9.51 17.32
N GLY A 426 1.41 -9.47 18.26
CA GLY A 426 1.38 -8.51 19.35
C GLY A 426 2.53 -8.70 20.35
N GLN A 427 2.87 -9.95 20.71
CA GLN A 427 4.03 -10.25 21.55
C GLN A 427 5.35 -9.83 20.88
N THR A 428 5.40 -9.83 19.55
CA THR A 428 6.57 -9.42 18.77
C THR A 428 6.44 -8.01 18.22
N PHE A 429 5.55 -7.16 18.77
CA PHE A 429 5.38 -5.78 18.32
C PHE A 429 6.69 -4.95 18.22
N PRO A 430 7.67 -5.08 19.15
CA PRO A 430 8.97 -4.42 18.99
C PRO A 430 9.70 -4.79 17.69
N SER A 431 9.47 -5.99 17.13
CA SER A 431 9.99 -6.41 15.82
C SER A 431 9.42 -5.57 14.68
N LEU A 432 8.14 -5.16 14.72
CA LEU A 432 7.57 -4.24 13.72
C LEU A 432 8.34 -2.90 13.73
N MET A 433 8.52 -2.32 14.92
CA MET A 433 9.28 -1.07 15.08
C MET A 433 10.73 -1.24 14.62
N GLY A 434 11.35 -2.37 14.94
CA GLY A 434 12.71 -2.71 14.50
C GLY A 434 12.84 -2.80 12.98
N HIS A 435 11.91 -3.47 12.29
CA HIS A 435 11.92 -3.58 10.83
C HIS A 435 11.60 -2.25 10.13
N VAL A 436 10.65 -1.47 10.63
CA VAL A 436 10.36 -0.12 10.10
C VAL A 436 11.57 0.81 10.29
N GLY A 437 12.16 0.81 11.50
CA GLY A 437 13.37 1.56 11.79
C GLY A 437 14.56 1.13 10.93
N TYR A 438 14.76 -0.18 10.76
CA TYR A 438 15.74 -0.78 9.85
C TYR A 438 15.56 -0.26 8.42
N GLY A 439 14.34 -0.31 7.89
CA GLY A 439 14.03 0.11 6.53
C GLY A 439 14.30 1.60 6.31
N VAL A 440 13.85 2.46 7.24
CA VAL A 440 14.09 3.91 7.19
C VAL A 440 15.59 4.23 7.25
N ALA A 441 16.32 3.67 8.21
CA ALA A 441 17.76 3.91 8.34
C ALA A 441 18.54 3.43 7.12
N THR A 442 18.23 2.22 6.62
CA THR A 442 18.83 1.66 5.39
C THR A 442 18.60 2.59 4.20
N ALA A 443 17.37 3.03 4.00
CA ALA A 443 16.99 3.89 2.88
C ALA A 443 17.65 5.27 2.95
N VAL A 444 17.67 5.89 4.13
CA VAL A 444 18.27 7.21 4.36
C VAL A 444 19.78 7.18 4.12
N VAL A 445 20.47 6.16 4.64
CA VAL A 445 21.92 6.01 4.43
C VAL A 445 22.23 5.65 2.98
N TYR A 446 21.43 4.77 2.37
CA TYR A 446 21.54 4.48 0.93
C TYR A 446 21.46 5.76 0.10
N TYR A 447 20.46 6.61 0.38
CA TYR A 447 20.27 7.90 -0.29
C TYR A 447 21.46 8.84 -0.07
N ALA A 448 21.94 8.98 1.17
CA ALA A 448 23.08 9.83 1.48
C ALA A 448 24.37 9.38 0.74
N LEU A 449 24.61 8.07 0.64
CA LEU A 449 25.73 7.50 -0.11
C LEU A 449 25.57 7.72 -1.62
N ALA A 450 24.36 7.55 -2.14
CA ALA A 450 24.06 7.78 -3.55
C ALA A 450 24.24 9.25 -3.95
N GLU A 451 23.77 10.18 -3.12
CA GLU A 451 23.91 11.62 -3.33
C GLU A 451 25.39 12.07 -3.27
N ARG A 452 26.17 11.54 -2.32
CA ARG A 452 27.60 11.85 -2.23
C ARG A 452 28.36 11.40 -3.47
N HIS A 453 28.09 10.20 -3.96
CA HIS A 453 28.75 9.66 -5.14
C HIS A 453 28.30 10.35 -6.43
N SER A 454 27.02 10.72 -6.57
CA SER A 454 26.55 11.47 -7.74
C SER A 454 27.20 12.84 -7.82
N ARG A 455 27.41 13.53 -6.68
CA ARG A 455 28.14 14.81 -6.64
C ARG A 455 29.61 14.69 -7.05
N TRP A 456 30.22 13.53 -6.80
CA TRP A 456 31.64 13.30 -7.12
C TRP A 456 31.86 12.91 -8.59
N TRP A 457 30.91 12.19 -9.19
CA TRP A 457 30.95 11.78 -10.61
C TRP A 457 30.34 12.81 -11.56
N ALA A 458 29.31 13.56 -11.14
CA ALA A 458 28.69 14.62 -11.94
C ALA A 458 29.55 15.91 -12.00
N GLY A 459 30.86 15.80 -11.78
CA GLY A 459 31.81 16.88 -11.99
C GLY A 459 31.84 17.40 -13.44
N ASP A 460 31.27 16.67 -14.42
CA ASP A 460 31.27 17.05 -15.84
C ASP A 460 29.96 16.72 -16.63
N GLN A 461 28.89 16.23 -16.00
CA GLN A 461 27.57 16.06 -16.66
C GLN A 461 26.52 16.94 -15.99
N GLU A 462 26.39 18.16 -16.51
CA GLU A 462 25.41 19.16 -16.06
C GLU A 462 23.98 18.68 -16.29
N GLN A 463 23.35 18.09 -15.27
CA GLN A 463 21.90 18.30 -15.12
C GLN A 463 21.69 19.70 -14.56
N THR A 464 21.14 20.58 -15.37
CA THR A 464 20.84 21.95 -14.98
C THR A 464 19.91 21.95 -13.74
N PRO A 465 19.97 22.98 -12.87
CA PRO A 465 18.99 23.14 -11.79
C PRO A 465 17.53 22.99 -12.26
N ALA A 466 17.23 23.47 -13.47
CA ALA A 466 15.91 23.37 -14.10
C ALA A 466 15.49 21.92 -14.42
N GLU A 467 16.39 21.08 -14.94
CA GLU A 467 16.10 19.66 -15.20
C GLU A 467 15.87 18.88 -13.91
N ARG A 468 16.61 19.19 -12.85
CA ARG A 468 16.39 18.61 -11.51
C ARG A 468 15.03 18.98 -10.95
N ASP A 469 14.59 20.21 -11.13
CA ASP A 469 13.27 20.66 -10.67
C ASP A 469 12.13 20.03 -11.49
N ILE A 470 12.30 19.89 -12.80
CA ILE A 470 11.34 19.17 -13.65
C ILE A 470 11.25 17.69 -13.23
N TRP A 471 12.38 17.05 -12.97
CA TRP A 471 12.42 15.65 -12.56
C TRP A 471 11.81 15.44 -11.16
N ARG A 472 12.12 16.32 -10.20
CA ARG A 472 11.49 16.34 -8.87
C ARG A 472 9.99 16.59 -8.97
N GLY A 473 9.54 17.49 -9.84
CA GLY A 473 8.13 17.74 -10.12
C GLY A 473 7.42 16.49 -10.66
N LYS A 474 8.03 15.77 -11.60
CA LYS A 474 7.50 14.49 -12.12
C LYS A 474 7.44 13.41 -11.04
N GLN A 475 8.40 13.35 -10.12
CA GLN A 475 8.39 12.37 -9.03
C GLN A 475 7.43 12.72 -7.90
N ALA A 476 7.25 14.00 -7.56
CA ALA A 476 6.20 14.45 -6.64
C ALA A 476 4.79 14.18 -7.20
N ALA A 477 4.63 14.19 -8.53
CA ALA A 477 3.41 13.77 -9.22
C ALA A 477 3.24 12.25 -9.35
N SER A 478 4.24 11.45 -8.93
CA SER A 478 4.16 9.99 -8.96
C SER A 478 3.26 9.45 -7.84
N PRO A 479 2.87 8.17 -7.88
CA PRO A 479 2.14 7.54 -6.77
C PRO A 479 2.98 7.30 -5.51
N GLY A 480 4.27 7.64 -5.50
CA GLY A 480 5.19 7.42 -4.37
C GLY A 480 4.65 7.97 -3.05
N PRO A 481 4.34 9.28 -2.94
CA PRO A 481 3.77 9.86 -1.73
C PRO A 481 2.51 9.14 -1.23
N ALA A 482 1.62 8.74 -2.15
CA ALA A 482 0.42 7.99 -1.78
C ALA A 482 0.76 6.60 -1.22
N LEU A 483 1.74 5.88 -1.77
CA LEU A 483 2.24 4.61 -1.22
C LEU A 483 2.84 4.78 0.18
N TRP A 484 3.58 5.87 0.41
CA TRP A 484 4.17 6.15 1.73
C TRP A 484 3.07 6.43 2.75
N THR A 485 2.10 7.28 2.39
CA THR A 485 0.92 7.53 3.22
C THR A 485 0.15 6.25 3.47
N MET A 486 -0.07 5.39 2.46
CA MET A 486 -0.65 4.05 2.61
C MET A 486 0.10 3.19 3.62
N SER A 487 1.42 3.19 3.58
CA SER A 487 2.21 2.39 4.53
C SER A 487 2.10 2.93 5.95
N LEU A 488 2.04 4.25 6.11
CA LEU A 488 1.77 4.88 7.41
C LEU A 488 0.36 4.53 7.90
N VAL A 489 -0.64 4.48 7.01
CA VAL A 489 -2.01 4.01 7.32
C VAL A 489 -1.97 2.61 7.89
N MET A 490 -1.24 1.70 7.24
CA MET A 490 -1.11 0.33 7.71
C MET A 490 -0.45 0.27 9.08
N VAL A 491 0.64 1.02 9.30
CA VAL A 491 1.30 1.08 10.61
C VAL A 491 0.36 1.61 11.70
N ILE A 492 -0.40 2.68 11.43
CA ILE A 492 -1.40 3.21 12.36
C ILE A 492 -2.49 2.18 12.63
N THR A 493 -2.99 1.51 11.59
CA THR A 493 -3.99 0.44 11.70
C THR A 493 -3.46 -0.68 12.60
N LEU A 494 -2.22 -1.12 12.40
CA LEU A 494 -1.56 -2.13 13.22
C LEU A 494 -1.47 -1.71 14.70
N VAL A 495 -1.08 -0.46 14.98
CA VAL A 495 -1.06 0.07 16.35
C VAL A 495 -2.44 0.00 16.99
N VAL A 496 -3.50 0.39 16.28
CA VAL A 496 -4.89 0.31 16.77
C VAL A 496 -5.31 -1.15 17.00
N LEU A 497 -4.88 -2.08 16.14
CA LEU A 497 -5.17 -3.51 16.31
C LEU A 497 -4.50 -4.11 17.54
N PHE A 498 -3.25 -3.74 17.85
CA PHE A 498 -2.49 -4.28 18.98
C PHE A 498 -2.83 -3.65 20.34
N SER A 499 -3.37 -2.43 20.37
CA SER A 499 -3.57 -1.64 21.60
C SER A 499 -4.84 -1.93 22.38
#